data_AF-A0AAD9L7S7-F1
#
_entry.id   AF-A0AAD9L7S7-F1
#
_cell.length_a   1.000
_cell.length_b   1.000
_cell.length_c   1.000
_cell.angle_alpha   90.00
_cell.angle_beta   90.00
_cell.angle_gamma   90.00
#
_symmetry.space_group_name_H-M   'P 1'
#
loop_
_entity.id
_entity.type
_entity.pdbx_description
1 polymer ?
#
loop_
_entity_poly.entity_id
_entity_poly.type
_entity_poly.pdbx_seq_one_letter_code
_entity_poly.pdbx_strand_id
1 'polypeptide(L)'
;MLEQLSLRLKLVLATGILFLLSVGYSSNLLTARSDLSFNSTHAYTYRAEPHAHALNTTTKRVAIIGAGASGSSAAWFLTRAADVVAARLGVDRHALLDEIVVFDKNDYFGGRTTTVYPHGDRGLRAIELGGSIFVEANRHLNKGAKRFGLKVVDPDFSDPGEAIWDGARFLFSTSTSKSWWSQWRDNLALLLRYGATSPQRTTAAVQAFLSRIANLYDPAWLAQHGAAASVDDFAERVLLGGEYTAGRGDEWALNAVGVNQRWMGEMWEASTRVNYAMDMHDIHALGAIVSVATPGAKSVEGGNWRIFKGMLDEAKVTSRLNTPVVDIVPLAETNGTGAPRFQVITNDGGDNGVFDQIFYAAPWYTRTPGGEDGTPPPTLQKHLTQPIRPTEYVRLHVTLLTTTRTGPDPVFFHLPPKTKLPLTILTTSATWRAHPDLPFPRPDFQSISWHGETTPGSGEYVVKIFSLAPPTDAWLYRLLGEKPSWVLRKEWDAYPALRPLPTYPPVEPIKGVQYLAALEPWVSTMETQTLSAREAVARVVTGWWNLGYGECQGGADAWDWSCEQ
;
A
#
# COMPACT_ATOMS: atom_id res chain seq x y z
N MET A 1 17.49 -43.70 41.34
CA MET A 1 17.09 -43.80 39.91
C MET A 1 15.76 -43.11 39.62
N LEU A 2 14.73 -43.25 40.49
CA LEU A 2 13.44 -42.56 40.36
C LEU A 2 13.48 -41.04 40.66
N GLU A 3 14.38 -40.57 41.54
CA GLU A 3 14.51 -39.13 41.82
C GLU A 3 15.21 -38.33 40.71
N GLN A 4 16.15 -38.92 39.98
CA GLN A 4 16.76 -38.27 38.81
C GLN A 4 15.81 -38.21 37.59
N LEU A 5 14.87 -39.16 37.47
CA LEU A 5 13.79 -39.07 36.49
C LEU A 5 12.80 -37.94 36.86
N SER A 6 12.47 -37.78 38.14
CA SER A 6 11.62 -36.70 38.66
C SER A 6 12.22 -35.31 38.46
N LEU A 7 13.55 -35.15 38.65
CA LEU A 7 14.23 -33.88 38.43
C LEU A 7 14.33 -33.51 36.93
N ARG A 8 14.58 -34.49 36.05
CA ARG A 8 14.60 -34.27 34.59
C ARG A 8 13.20 -34.01 34.03
N LEU A 9 12.16 -34.66 34.55
CA LEU A 9 10.78 -34.41 34.16
C LEU A 9 10.30 -33.02 34.65
N LYS A 10 10.69 -32.60 35.86
CA LYS A 10 10.40 -31.26 36.39
C LYS A 10 11.18 -30.15 35.68
N LEU A 11 12.41 -30.41 35.21
CA LEU A 11 13.17 -29.45 34.40
C LEU A 11 12.60 -29.31 32.97
N VAL A 12 12.11 -30.41 32.36
CA VAL A 12 11.41 -30.42 31.07
C VAL A 12 10.01 -29.78 31.16
N LEU A 13 9.30 -29.96 32.29
CA LEU A 13 8.04 -29.26 32.56
C LEU A 13 8.26 -27.78 32.90
N ALA A 14 9.34 -27.40 33.58
CA ALA A 14 9.65 -25.98 33.88
C ALA A 14 10.16 -25.20 32.64
N THR A 15 10.92 -25.84 31.75
CA THR A 15 11.28 -25.25 30.44
C THR A 15 10.11 -25.29 29.44
N GLY A 16 9.22 -26.28 29.53
CA GLY A 16 7.97 -26.31 28.77
C GLY A 16 6.97 -25.24 29.20
N ILE A 17 6.85 -24.95 30.49
CA ILE A 17 5.88 -23.97 31.03
C ILE A 17 6.32 -22.52 30.80
N LEU A 18 7.62 -22.22 30.79
CA LEU A 18 8.11 -20.90 30.34
C LEU A 18 8.04 -20.70 28.82
N PHE A 19 7.97 -21.78 28.03
CA PHE A 19 7.72 -21.73 26.58
C PHE A 19 6.21 -21.66 26.25
N LEU A 20 5.34 -22.04 27.20
CA LEU A 20 3.87 -22.04 27.03
C LEU A 20 3.21 -20.74 27.49
N LEU A 21 3.88 -19.90 28.28
CA LEU A 21 3.40 -18.56 28.65
C LEU A 21 3.71 -17.48 27.59
N SER A 22 4.39 -17.85 26.48
CA SER A 22 4.72 -16.96 25.36
C SER A 22 3.99 -17.27 24.05
N VAL A 23 3.11 -18.29 24.01
CA VAL A 23 2.48 -18.77 22.77
C VAL A 23 0.99 -18.43 22.75
N GLY A 24 0.62 -17.18 22.99
CA GLY A 24 -0.72 -16.71 22.66
C GLY A 24 -0.75 -16.18 21.22
N TYR A 25 -1.76 -16.58 20.45
CA TYR A 25 -2.18 -16.06 19.13
C TYR A 25 -1.42 -16.62 17.91
N SER A 26 -2.17 -17.19 16.95
CA SER A 26 -1.72 -17.72 15.66
C SER A 26 -1.34 -16.61 14.67
N SER A 27 -1.26 -15.37 15.16
CA SER A 27 -0.58 -14.24 14.57
C SER A 27 0.86 -14.07 15.11
N ASN A 28 1.21 -14.67 16.26
CA ASN A 28 2.35 -14.19 17.07
C ASN A 28 3.72 -14.82 16.82
N LEU A 29 3.85 -15.83 15.96
CA LEU A 29 5.18 -16.21 15.45
C LEU A 29 5.67 -15.21 14.38
N LEU A 30 4.76 -14.42 13.80
CA LEU A 30 5.03 -13.35 12.84
C LEU A 30 4.65 -11.95 13.35
N THR A 31 3.97 -11.80 14.50
CA THR A 31 4.02 -10.53 15.21
C THR A 31 5.42 -10.36 15.76
N ALA A 32 6.25 -9.68 15.00
CA ALA A 32 7.10 -8.73 15.66
C ALA A 32 6.20 -7.91 16.59
N ARG A 33 6.43 -7.97 17.90
CA ARG A 33 6.15 -6.78 18.70
C ARG A 33 6.93 -5.68 18.03
N SER A 34 6.24 -4.84 17.26
CA SER A 34 6.74 -3.52 16.96
C SER A 34 6.70 -2.72 18.27
N ASP A 35 7.52 -3.12 19.25
CA ASP A 35 8.04 -2.21 20.27
C ASP A 35 9.08 -1.30 19.59
N LEU A 36 8.81 -0.87 18.36
CA LEU A 36 9.43 0.29 17.80
C LEU A 36 8.70 1.49 18.43
N SER A 37 8.90 1.68 19.73
CA SER A 37 8.54 2.93 20.39
C SER A 37 9.43 4.00 19.79
N PHE A 38 8.97 4.64 18.72
CA PHE A 38 9.67 5.72 18.06
C PHE A 38 9.39 7.05 18.79
N ASN A 39 9.61 7.03 20.10
CA ASN A 39 9.59 8.22 20.95
C ASN A 39 10.78 9.11 20.58
N SER A 40 10.72 9.80 19.44
CA SER A 40 11.53 11.00 19.26
C SER A 40 10.86 12.10 20.09
N THR A 41 11.26 12.20 21.35
CA THR A 41 10.93 13.33 22.23
C THR A 41 11.76 14.58 21.88
N HIS A 42 12.62 14.50 20.87
CA HIS A 42 13.47 15.59 20.43
C HIS A 42 12.70 16.48 19.45
N ALA A 43 12.26 17.65 19.95
CA ALA A 43 11.81 18.73 19.10
C ALA A 43 12.99 19.22 18.25
N TYR A 44 13.03 18.83 16.97
CA TYR A 44 13.94 19.41 16.01
C TYR A 44 13.31 20.68 15.43
N THR A 45 13.96 21.82 15.62
CA THR A 45 13.58 23.07 14.96
C THR A 45 14.54 23.27 13.80
N TYR A 46 14.03 23.23 12.57
CA TYR A 46 14.81 23.61 11.41
C TYR A 46 15.21 25.08 11.55
N ARG A 47 16.50 25.34 11.75
CA ARG A 47 17.03 26.71 11.70
C ARG A 47 17.13 27.08 10.23
N ALA A 48 16.25 27.95 9.76
CA ALA A 48 16.43 28.59 8.47
C ALA A 48 17.82 29.28 8.48
N GLU A 49 18.71 28.86 7.57
CA GLU A 49 19.97 29.56 7.33
C GLU A 49 19.63 31.02 6.95
N PRO A 50 20.17 32.03 7.66
CA PRO A 50 19.81 33.44 7.45
C PRO A 50 20.09 33.98 6.03
N HIS A 51 20.77 33.22 5.18
CA HIS A 51 21.31 33.68 3.90
C HIS A 51 20.99 32.80 2.67
N ALA A 52 20.07 31.82 2.77
CA ALA A 52 19.70 31.00 1.62
C ALA A 52 18.42 31.51 0.92
N HIS A 53 18.61 32.38 -0.09
CA HIS A 53 17.60 32.90 -1.03
C HIS A 53 16.43 33.73 -0.42
N ALA A 54 16.00 34.78 -1.12
CA ALA A 54 14.86 35.60 -0.69
C ALA A 54 13.57 34.77 -0.70
N LEU A 55 12.78 34.83 0.38
CA LEU A 55 11.45 34.23 0.46
C LEU A 55 10.59 34.67 -0.73
N ASN A 56 10.08 33.71 -1.51
CA ASN A 56 9.16 34.04 -2.59
C ASN A 56 7.75 34.24 -2.01
N THR A 57 7.37 35.49 -1.79
CA THR A 57 6.05 35.87 -1.28
C THR A 57 5.00 36.07 -2.39
N THR A 58 5.33 35.74 -3.65
CA THR A 58 4.33 35.76 -4.72
C THR A 58 3.30 34.67 -4.49
N THR A 59 2.03 35.06 -4.49
CA THR A 59 0.89 34.16 -4.29
C THR A 59 0.89 33.06 -5.34
N LYS A 60 0.68 31.82 -4.90
CA LYS A 60 0.70 30.61 -5.74
C LYS A 60 -0.70 30.06 -5.97
N ARG A 61 -0.91 29.52 -7.16
CA ARG A 61 -2.07 28.69 -7.50
C ARG A 61 -1.61 27.31 -7.97
N VAL A 62 -2.19 26.25 -7.43
CA VAL A 62 -1.70 24.87 -7.62
C VAL A 62 -2.78 23.97 -8.19
N ALA A 63 -2.41 23.16 -9.18
CA ALA A 63 -3.27 22.07 -9.66
C ALA A 63 -2.72 20.71 -9.25
N ILE A 64 -3.61 19.82 -8.83
CA ILE A 64 -3.31 18.43 -8.47
C ILE A 64 -4.14 17.53 -9.36
N ILE A 65 -3.48 16.60 -10.05
CA ILE A 65 -4.11 15.71 -11.03
C ILE A 65 -4.22 14.31 -10.41
N GLY A 66 -5.40 13.99 -9.91
CA GLY A 66 -5.71 12.77 -9.17
C GLY A 66 -5.99 13.05 -7.69
N ALA A 67 -7.16 12.66 -7.22
CA ALA A 67 -7.62 12.73 -5.84
C ALA A 67 -7.43 11.39 -5.09
N GLY A 68 -6.40 10.64 -5.49
CA GLY A 68 -5.96 9.43 -4.80
C GLY A 68 -5.13 9.72 -3.54
N ALA A 69 -4.45 8.69 -3.02
CA ALA A 69 -3.62 8.80 -1.83
C ALA A 69 -2.57 9.92 -1.92
N SER A 70 -1.74 9.91 -2.96
CA SER A 70 -0.67 10.89 -3.14
C SER A 70 -1.19 12.31 -3.40
N GLY A 71 -2.18 12.48 -4.28
CA GLY A 71 -2.71 13.82 -4.58
C GLY A 71 -3.43 14.46 -3.40
N SER A 72 -4.21 13.67 -2.64
CA SER A 72 -4.88 14.15 -1.43
C SER A 72 -3.89 14.53 -0.34
N SER A 73 -2.85 13.72 -0.14
CA SER A 73 -1.77 14.04 0.79
C SER A 73 -0.98 15.28 0.35
N ALA A 74 -0.73 15.46 -0.94
CA ALA A 74 0.00 16.63 -1.45
C ALA A 74 -0.76 17.94 -1.19
N ALA A 75 -2.07 17.95 -1.44
CA ALA A 75 -2.92 19.09 -1.10
C ALA A 75 -2.78 19.46 0.38
N TRP A 76 -2.88 18.44 1.24
CA TRP A 76 -2.91 18.62 2.68
C TRP A 76 -1.56 19.04 3.27
N PHE A 77 -0.46 18.41 2.85
CA PHE A 77 0.89 18.81 3.24
C PHE A 77 1.22 20.23 2.76
N LEU A 78 0.83 20.59 1.52
CA LEU A 78 1.09 21.91 0.97
C LEU A 78 0.31 23.00 1.71
N THR A 79 -0.97 22.78 2.01
CA THR A 79 -1.78 23.72 2.80
C THR A 79 -1.14 23.98 4.16
N ARG A 80 -0.67 22.94 4.84
CA ARG A 80 -0.04 23.09 6.16
C ARG A 80 1.32 23.76 6.11
N ALA A 81 2.11 23.47 5.08
CA ALA A 81 3.36 24.19 4.85
C ALA A 81 3.09 25.70 4.67
N ALA A 82 2.04 26.05 3.92
CA ALA A 82 1.62 27.42 3.73
C ALA A 82 1.14 28.06 5.05
N ASP A 83 0.37 27.34 5.88
CA ASP A 83 -0.07 27.81 7.20
C ASP A 83 1.12 28.11 8.14
N VAL A 84 2.13 27.24 8.17
CA VAL A 84 3.36 27.45 8.96
C VAL A 84 4.10 28.71 8.50
N VAL A 85 4.28 28.90 7.19
CA VAL A 85 4.97 30.07 6.66
C VAL A 85 4.14 31.35 6.86
N ALA A 86 2.83 31.29 6.67
CA ALA A 86 1.92 32.40 6.90
C ALA A 86 1.98 32.88 8.36
N ALA A 87 1.96 31.94 9.32
CA ALA A 87 2.10 32.23 10.74
C ALA A 87 3.45 32.89 11.07
N ARG A 88 4.55 32.41 10.46
CA ARG A 88 5.90 33.01 10.64
C ARG A 88 6.00 34.42 10.09
N LEU A 89 5.30 34.72 9.01
CA LEU A 89 5.29 36.03 8.35
C LEU A 89 4.22 36.98 8.90
N GLY A 90 3.28 36.48 9.70
CA GLY A 90 2.15 37.27 10.20
C GLY A 90 1.18 37.69 9.08
N VAL A 91 1.03 36.86 8.04
CA VAL A 91 0.14 37.12 6.89
C VAL A 91 -0.96 36.07 6.81
N ASP A 92 -1.99 36.35 6.03
CA ASP A 92 -3.00 35.34 5.69
C ASP A 92 -2.41 34.29 4.74
N ARG A 93 -2.78 33.01 4.90
CA ARG A 93 -2.30 31.93 4.01
C ARG A 93 -2.61 32.24 2.54
N HIS A 94 -3.76 32.82 2.22
CA HIS A 94 -4.15 33.14 0.85
C HIS A 94 -3.25 34.21 0.21
N ALA A 95 -2.45 34.95 0.99
CA ALA A 95 -1.39 35.79 0.44
C ALA A 95 -0.24 34.97 -0.17
N LEU A 96 -0.01 33.74 0.31
CA LEU A 96 1.04 32.83 -0.16
C LEU A 96 0.50 31.75 -1.11
N LEU A 97 -0.67 31.19 -0.81
CA LEU A 97 -1.31 30.09 -1.54
C LEU A 97 -2.81 30.38 -1.68
N ASP A 98 -3.19 30.89 -2.84
CA ASP A 98 -4.56 31.34 -3.13
C ASP A 98 -5.53 30.15 -3.20
N GLU A 99 -5.25 29.22 -4.12
CA GLU A 99 -6.13 28.09 -4.41
C GLU A 99 -5.33 26.82 -4.76
N ILE A 100 -5.81 25.68 -4.23
CA ILE A 100 -5.47 24.34 -4.70
C ILE A 100 -6.68 23.75 -5.41
N VAL A 101 -6.55 23.44 -6.70
CA VAL A 101 -7.59 22.76 -7.49
C VAL A 101 -7.20 21.30 -7.68
N VAL A 102 -8.04 20.38 -7.21
CA VAL A 102 -7.82 18.94 -7.38
C VAL A 102 -8.78 18.40 -8.44
N PHE A 103 -8.21 17.90 -9.54
CA PHE A 103 -8.94 17.27 -10.65
C PHE A 103 -8.91 15.75 -10.50
N ASP A 104 -10.04 15.07 -10.68
CA ASP A 104 -10.06 13.61 -10.80
C ASP A 104 -11.02 13.17 -11.91
N LYS A 105 -10.63 12.13 -12.64
CA LYS A 105 -11.47 11.53 -13.68
C LYS A 105 -12.66 10.76 -13.13
N ASN A 106 -12.55 10.26 -11.90
CA ASN A 106 -13.60 9.53 -11.21
C ASN A 106 -14.60 10.49 -10.56
N ASP A 107 -15.79 9.99 -10.25
CA ASP A 107 -16.82 10.67 -9.47
C ASP A 107 -16.62 10.54 -7.95
N TYR A 108 -15.48 10.00 -7.52
CA TYR A 108 -15.18 9.71 -6.11
C TYR A 108 -13.72 10.00 -5.74
N PHE A 109 -13.45 10.11 -4.44
CA PHE A 109 -12.12 10.33 -3.86
C PHE A 109 -11.40 9.02 -3.48
N GLY A 110 -10.07 9.03 -3.45
CA GLY A 110 -9.25 7.91 -2.96
C GLY A 110 -8.64 7.04 -4.06
N GLY A 111 -9.06 7.19 -5.32
CA GLY A 111 -8.46 6.53 -6.48
C GLY A 111 -8.58 5.00 -6.42
N ARG A 112 -7.45 4.29 -6.22
CA ARG A 112 -7.41 2.83 -6.01
C ARG A 112 -7.76 2.41 -4.58
N THR A 113 -8.12 3.35 -3.72
CA THR A 113 -8.67 3.09 -2.39
C THR A 113 -10.11 3.58 -2.43
N THR A 114 -11.07 2.68 -2.42
CA THR A 114 -12.50 2.99 -2.52
C THR A 114 -13.33 1.79 -2.05
N THR A 115 -14.59 2.02 -1.73
CA THR A 115 -15.50 1.00 -1.25
C THR A 115 -16.71 0.82 -2.17
N VAL A 116 -17.34 -0.35 -2.07
CA VAL A 116 -18.62 -0.67 -2.70
C VAL A 116 -19.57 -1.26 -1.69
N TYR A 117 -20.85 -1.28 -2.04
CA TYR A 117 -21.91 -1.82 -1.22
C TYR A 117 -22.54 -3.01 -1.94
N PRO A 118 -22.67 -4.19 -1.29
CA PRO A 118 -23.39 -5.31 -1.88
C PRO A 118 -24.79 -4.88 -2.34
N HIS A 119 -25.25 -5.39 -3.48
CA HIS A 119 -26.54 -5.01 -4.09
C HIS A 119 -26.73 -3.51 -4.39
N GLY A 120 -25.69 -2.68 -4.24
CA GLY A 120 -25.80 -1.22 -4.30
C GLY A 120 -26.50 -0.60 -3.08
N ASP A 121 -26.76 -1.36 -2.02
CA ASP A 121 -27.49 -0.91 -0.84
C ASP A 121 -26.54 -0.31 0.20
N ARG A 122 -26.61 1.01 0.38
CA ARG A 122 -25.81 1.76 1.36
C ARG A 122 -26.15 1.45 2.81
N GLY A 123 -27.24 0.73 3.09
CA GLY A 123 -27.56 0.18 4.40
C GLY A 123 -26.72 -1.05 4.78
N LEU A 124 -26.07 -1.70 3.79
CA LEU A 124 -25.16 -2.82 4.03
C LEU A 124 -23.74 -2.34 4.33
N ARG A 125 -22.91 -3.24 4.88
CA ARG A 125 -21.51 -2.94 5.19
C ARG A 125 -20.73 -2.61 3.90
N ALA A 126 -19.97 -1.52 3.95
CA ALA A 126 -19.07 -1.13 2.87
C ALA A 126 -17.89 -2.10 2.77
N ILE A 127 -17.55 -2.52 1.55
CA ILE A 127 -16.48 -3.47 1.27
C ILE A 127 -15.37 -2.77 0.50
N GLU A 128 -14.13 -2.93 0.96
CA GLU A 128 -12.94 -2.41 0.27
C GLU A 128 -12.79 -3.04 -1.11
N LEU A 129 -12.74 -2.20 -2.15
CA LEU A 129 -12.59 -2.63 -3.54
C LEU A 129 -11.13 -2.69 -3.99
N GLY A 130 -10.25 -1.88 -3.37
CA GLY A 130 -8.83 -1.77 -3.73
C GLY A 130 -7.93 -1.87 -2.50
N GLY A 131 -7.17 -0.81 -2.18
CA GLY A 131 -6.26 -0.76 -1.03
C GLY A 131 -6.94 -1.11 0.30
N SER A 132 -6.89 -2.39 0.69
CA SER A 132 -7.79 -2.95 1.70
C SER A 132 -7.25 -2.87 3.12
N ILE A 133 -5.92 -2.81 3.29
CA ILE A 133 -5.28 -2.88 4.61
C ILE A 133 -4.14 -1.90 4.75
N PHE A 134 -3.84 -1.54 5.99
CA PHE A 134 -2.58 -0.92 6.42
C PHE A 134 -2.16 -1.52 7.78
N VAL A 135 -0.90 -1.33 8.18
CA VAL A 135 -0.34 -1.84 9.44
C VAL A 135 0.11 -0.70 10.35
N GLU A 136 0.52 -1.00 11.58
CA GLU A 136 1.04 0.00 12.52
C GLU A 136 2.20 0.83 11.95
N ALA A 137 3.07 0.19 11.15
CA ALA A 137 4.21 0.87 10.53
C ALA A 137 3.81 1.95 9.50
N ASN A 138 2.56 1.98 9.04
CA ASN A 138 2.04 3.01 8.15
C ASN A 138 1.63 4.26 8.94
N ARG A 139 2.61 5.07 9.35
CA ARG A 139 2.42 6.20 10.26
C ARG A 139 1.48 7.27 9.72
N HIS A 140 1.56 7.64 8.44
CA HIS A 140 0.66 8.65 7.88
C HIS A 140 -0.79 8.15 7.87
N LEU A 141 -1.04 6.89 7.54
CA LEU A 141 -2.39 6.32 7.61
C LEU A 141 -2.93 6.24 9.04
N ASN A 142 -2.12 5.78 10.01
CA ASN A 142 -2.54 5.74 11.42
C ASN A 142 -2.77 7.15 11.99
N LYS A 143 -1.87 8.11 11.71
CA LYS A 143 -2.03 9.52 12.11
C LYS A 143 -3.26 10.15 11.47
N GLY A 144 -3.48 9.92 10.17
CA GLY A 144 -4.65 10.40 9.45
C GLY A 144 -5.95 9.85 10.03
N ALA A 145 -6.02 8.54 10.27
CA ALA A 145 -7.19 7.92 10.90
C ALA A 145 -7.50 8.56 12.27
N LYS A 146 -6.47 8.75 13.11
CA LYS A 146 -6.61 9.43 14.40
C LYS A 146 -7.05 10.90 14.25
N ARG A 147 -6.41 11.67 13.37
CA ARG A 147 -6.65 13.10 13.17
C ARG A 147 -8.07 13.40 12.70
N PHE A 148 -8.64 12.52 11.88
CA PHE A 148 -9.98 12.67 11.33
C PHE A 148 -11.05 11.88 12.11
N GLY A 149 -10.72 11.36 13.29
CA GLY A 149 -11.68 10.64 14.14
C GLY A 149 -12.25 9.37 13.50
N LEU A 150 -11.48 8.71 12.65
CA LEU A 150 -11.90 7.53 11.92
C LEU A 150 -11.68 6.28 12.77
N LYS A 151 -12.72 5.45 12.89
CA LYS A 151 -12.64 4.19 13.64
C LYS A 151 -11.83 3.18 12.85
N VAL A 152 -10.74 2.72 13.45
CA VAL A 152 -9.91 1.64 12.91
C VAL A 152 -10.46 0.30 13.38
N VAL A 153 -10.60 -0.63 12.45
CA VAL A 153 -11.15 -1.97 12.66
C VAL A 153 -10.23 -3.04 12.10
N ASP A 154 -10.39 -4.27 12.57
CA ASP A 154 -9.86 -5.44 11.88
C ASP A 154 -10.57 -5.52 10.51
N PRO A 155 -9.84 -5.72 9.39
CA PRO A 155 -10.39 -5.81 8.03
C PRO A 155 -11.46 -6.91 7.79
N ASP A 156 -11.93 -7.60 8.83
CA ASP A 156 -13.07 -8.53 8.80
C ASP A 156 -12.93 -9.61 7.73
N PHE A 157 -11.69 -10.11 7.57
CA PHE A 157 -11.47 -11.42 6.98
C PHE A 157 -12.19 -12.40 7.92
N SER A 158 -13.29 -13.02 7.46
CA SER A 158 -14.07 -13.90 8.34
C SER A 158 -13.22 -15.09 8.69
N ASP A 159 -12.61 -15.02 9.85
CA ASP A 159 -11.60 -15.99 10.23
C ASP A 159 -12.32 -17.13 10.94
N PRO A 160 -12.24 -18.33 10.35
CA PRO A 160 -11.15 -19.13 10.86
C PRO A 160 -10.34 -19.90 9.79
N GLY A 161 -9.07 -19.54 9.69
CA GLY A 161 -8.00 -20.31 9.05
C GLY A 161 -7.58 -19.78 7.68
N GLU A 162 -6.34 -20.13 7.30
CA GLU A 162 -5.75 -19.86 5.99
C GLU A 162 -5.24 -21.16 5.35
N ALA A 163 -5.24 -21.24 4.02
CA ALA A 163 -4.64 -22.36 3.29
C ALA A 163 -3.84 -21.89 2.08
N ILE A 164 -2.82 -22.67 1.71
CA ILE A 164 -2.01 -22.46 0.51
C ILE A 164 -2.32 -23.57 -0.49
N TRP A 165 -2.86 -23.19 -1.65
CA TRP A 165 -3.22 -24.04 -2.77
C TRP A 165 -2.20 -23.93 -3.91
N ASP A 166 -1.69 -25.05 -4.42
CA ASP A 166 -0.69 -25.04 -5.50
C ASP A 166 -1.29 -25.16 -6.92
N GLY A 167 -2.61 -25.30 -7.03
CA GLY A 167 -3.30 -25.60 -8.29
C GLY A 167 -3.91 -27.01 -8.30
N ALA A 168 -3.39 -27.94 -7.50
CA ALA A 168 -3.87 -29.32 -7.44
C ALA A 168 -4.10 -29.86 -6.02
N ARG A 169 -3.41 -29.35 -5.01
CA ARG A 169 -3.54 -29.75 -3.60
C ARG A 169 -3.25 -28.59 -2.63
N PHE A 170 -3.74 -28.73 -1.41
CA PHE A 170 -3.34 -27.86 -0.31
C PHE A 170 -1.97 -28.29 0.23
N LEU A 171 -1.03 -27.34 0.26
CA LEU A 171 0.34 -27.55 0.76
C LEU A 171 0.42 -27.35 2.27
N PHE A 172 -0.32 -26.38 2.78
CA PHE A 172 -0.39 -26.02 4.19
C PHE A 172 -1.75 -25.39 4.48
N SER A 173 -2.28 -25.62 5.68
CA SER A 173 -3.52 -25.03 6.16
C SER A 173 -3.46 -24.86 7.67
N THR A 174 -3.96 -23.74 8.17
CA THR A 174 -4.22 -23.54 9.59
C THR A 174 -5.64 -23.97 9.94
N SER A 175 -5.86 -24.21 11.24
CA SER A 175 -7.11 -24.72 11.74
C SER A 175 -8.23 -23.69 11.64
N THR A 176 -9.43 -24.16 11.30
CA THR A 176 -10.65 -23.35 11.30
C THR A 176 -11.22 -23.14 12.71
N SER A 177 -10.39 -23.19 13.75
CA SER A 177 -10.78 -22.97 15.15
C SER A 177 -9.74 -22.11 15.83
N LYS A 178 -10.21 -21.14 16.62
CA LYS A 178 -9.35 -20.24 17.41
C LYS A 178 -9.00 -20.81 18.80
N SER A 179 -9.23 -22.11 19.03
CA SER A 179 -8.84 -22.76 20.28
C SER A 179 -7.33 -22.75 20.49
N TRP A 180 -6.89 -22.67 21.74
CA TRP A 180 -5.49 -22.85 22.13
C TRP A 180 -4.89 -24.13 21.53
N TRP A 181 -5.64 -25.23 21.55
CA TRP A 181 -5.17 -26.53 21.05
C TRP A 181 -4.98 -26.55 19.53
N SER A 182 -5.86 -25.89 18.77
CA SER A 182 -5.71 -25.79 17.32
C SER A 182 -4.52 -24.92 16.95
N GLN A 183 -4.35 -23.78 17.62
CA GLN A 183 -3.20 -22.90 17.44
C GLN A 183 -1.86 -23.59 17.74
N TRP A 184 -1.78 -24.34 18.84
CA TRP A 184 -0.60 -25.12 19.16
C TRP A 184 -0.30 -26.18 18.08
N ARG A 185 -1.33 -26.86 17.56
CA ARG A 185 -1.19 -27.84 16.47
C ARG A 185 -0.71 -27.18 15.17
N ASP A 186 -1.25 -26.02 14.82
CA ASP A 186 -0.87 -25.27 13.62
C ASP A 186 0.60 -24.83 13.70
N ASN A 187 1.02 -24.33 14.87
CA ASN A 187 2.41 -23.96 15.12
C ASN A 187 3.34 -25.17 15.02
N LEU A 188 2.94 -26.32 15.56
CA LEU A 188 3.71 -27.56 15.42
C LEU A 188 3.79 -28.02 13.96
N ALA A 189 2.69 -27.97 13.21
CA ALA A 189 2.66 -28.32 11.79
C ALA A 189 3.57 -27.39 10.96
N LEU A 190 3.57 -26.09 11.27
CA LEU A 190 4.45 -25.09 10.68
C LEU A 190 5.92 -25.41 10.97
N LEU A 191 6.26 -25.68 12.24
CA LEU A 191 7.63 -26.05 12.64
C LEU A 191 8.10 -27.35 11.98
N LEU A 192 7.24 -28.37 11.90
CA LEU A 192 7.57 -29.64 11.24
C LEU A 192 7.76 -29.48 9.74
N ARG A 193 6.96 -28.62 9.09
CA ARG A 193 7.01 -28.43 7.63
C ARG A 193 8.17 -27.55 7.19
N TYR A 194 8.44 -26.47 7.93
CA TYR A 194 9.34 -25.40 7.49
C TYR A 194 10.58 -25.22 8.37
N GLY A 195 10.65 -25.87 9.53
CA GLY A 195 11.67 -25.62 10.54
C GLY A 195 11.51 -24.26 11.23
N ALA A 196 12.19 -24.07 12.35
CA ALA A 196 12.12 -22.83 13.12
C ALA A 196 12.91 -21.67 12.49
N THR A 197 13.94 -21.98 11.69
CA THR A 197 14.90 -20.98 11.18
C THR A 197 14.30 -20.06 10.11
N SER A 198 13.49 -20.56 9.18
CA SER A 198 12.92 -19.74 8.10
C SER A 198 11.92 -18.69 8.61
N PRO A 199 10.98 -19.02 9.51
CA PRO A 199 10.13 -18.00 10.15
C PRO A 199 10.95 -16.96 10.93
N GLN A 200 11.93 -17.39 11.73
CA GLN A 200 12.79 -16.47 12.50
C GLN A 200 13.59 -15.52 11.60
N ARG A 201 14.19 -16.04 10.52
CA ARG A 201 14.92 -15.24 9.53
C ARG A 201 14.00 -14.26 8.80
N THR A 202 12.77 -14.67 8.50
CA THR A 202 11.74 -13.77 7.94
C THR A 202 11.43 -12.63 8.90
N THR A 203 11.15 -12.93 10.18
CA THR A 203 10.89 -11.90 11.19
C THR A 203 12.06 -10.94 11.35
N ALA A 204 13.30 -11.45 11.39
CA ALA A 204 14.49 -10.62 11.46
C ALA A 204 14.65 -9.71 10.23
N ALA A 205 14.41 -10.23 9.02
CA ALA A 205 14.46 -9.45 7.79
C ALA A 205 13.37 -8.36 7.75
N VAL A 206 12.14 -8.69 8.18
CA VAL A 206 11.05 -7.72 8.29
C VAL A 206 11.40 -6.62 9.30
N GLN A 207 11.99 -6.95 10.45
CA GLN A 207 12.43 -5.92 11.41
C GLN A 207 13.53 -5.03 10.84
N ALA A 208 14.52 -5.59 10.16
CA ALA A 208 15.55 -4.79 9.49
C ALA A 208 14.95 -3.84 8.44
N PHE A 209 13.98 -4.32 7.67
CA PHE A 209 13.23 -3.51 6.71
C PHE A 209 12.43 -2.40 7.39
N LEU A 210 11.65 -2.70 8.44
CA LEU A 210 10.84 -1.71 9.15
C LEU A 210 11.70 -0.63 9.84
N SER A 211 12.86 -1.00 10.38
CA SER A 211 13.83 -0.05 10.94
C SER A 211 14.36 0.93 9.90
N ARG A 212 14.55 0.48 8.65
CA ARG A 212 14.97 1.36 7.53
C ARG A 212 13.86 2.32 7.12
N ILE A 213 12.63 1.81 6.98
CA ILE A 213 11.45 2.64 6.66
C ILE A 213 11.17 3.67 7.76
N ALA A 214 11.47 3.36 9.02
CA ALA A 214 11.23 4.27 10.12
C ALA A 214 12.04 5.58 10.03
N ASN A 215 13.21 5.57 9.39
CA ASN A 215 13.99 6.79 9.15
C ASN A 215 13.21 7.83 8.34
N LEU A 216 12.27 7.38 7.49
CA LEU A 216 11.37 8.28 6.75
C LEU A 216 10.39 9.02 7.66
N TYR A 217 10.36 8.76 8.96
CA TYR A 217 9.58 9.51 9.93
C TYR A 217 10.45 10.09 11.04
N ASP A 218 11.77 10.05 10.91
CA ASP A 218 12.66 10.67 11.89
C ASP A 218 12.93 12.14 11.49
N PRO A 219 12.52 13.13 12.30
CA PRO A 219 12.67 14.54 11.96
C PRO A 219 14.13 14.97 11.77
N ALA A 220 15.05 14.46 12.60
CA ALA A 220 16.45 14.82 12.51
C ALA A 220 17.10 14.22 11.25
N TRP A 221 16.73 13.00 10.92
CA TRP A 221 17.15 12.34 9.69
C TRP A 221 16.64 13.10 8.46
N LEU A 222 15.37 13.46 8.43
CA LEU A 222 14.78 14.22 7.32
C LEU A 222 15.43 15.59 7.15
N ALA A 223 15.71 16.30 8.24
CA ALA A 223 16.38 17.58 8.20
C ALA A 223 17.83 17.51 7.70
N GLN A 224 18.54 16.42 8.00
CA GLN A 224 19.90 16.19 7.51
C GLN A 224 19.95 15.85 6.01
N HIS A 225 18.96 15.12 5.50
CA HIS A 225 18.97 14.62 4.13
C HIS A 225 18.21 15.51 3.14
N GLY A 226 17.22 16.29 3.60
CA GLY A 226 16.34 17.05 2.73
C GLY A 226 15.44 16.16 1.86
N ALA A 227 14.71 16.80 0.95
CA ALA A 227 13.82 16.10 0.03
C ALA A 227 14.63 15.39 -1.05
N ALA A 228 14.25 14.16 -1.40
CA ALA A 228 14.98 13.40 -2.41
C ALA A 228 14.89 14.05 -3.80
N ALA A 229 15.99 14.06 -4.55
CA ALA A 229 16.04 14.58 -5.90
C ALA A 229 15.55 13.58 -6.97
N SER A 230 15.54 12.29 -6.64
CA SER A 230 15.05 11.21 -7.50
C SER A 230 14.52 10.05 -6.66
N VAL A 231 13.89 9.05 -7.30
CA VAL A 231 13.48 7.83 -6.61
C VAL A 231 14.69 6.98 -6.21
N ASP A 232 15.75 6.95 -7.03
CA ASP A 232 17.01 6.29 -6.68
C ASP A 232 17.62 6.88 -5.41
N ASP A 233 17.72 8.22 -5.34
CA ASP A 233 18.17 8.93 -4.14
C ASP A 233 17.27 8.62 -2.93
N PHE A 234 15.94 8.66 -3.13
CA PHE A 234 14.97 8.29 -2.09
C PHE A 234 15.19 6.88 -1.54
N ALA A 235 15.44 5.90 -2.41
CA ALA A 235 15.56 4.50 -2.06
C ALA A 235 16.92 4.17 -1.45
N GLU A 236 18.01 4.72 -1.99
CA GLU A 236 19.38 4.46 -1.54
C GLU A 236 19.64 5.02 -0.14
N ARG A 237 19.15 6.23 0.17
CA ARG A 237 19.35 6.84 1.50
C ARG A 237 18.70 6.07 2.65
N VAL A 238 17.65 5.28 2.37
CA VAL A 238 17.05 4.36 3.35
C VAL A 238 17.56 2.93 3.23
N LEU A 239 18.60 2.70 2.40
CA LEU A 239 19.20 1.40 2.14
C LEU A 239 18.19 0.38 1.58
N LEU A 240 17.25 0.83 0.75
CA LEU A 240 16.25 -0.01 0.07
C LEU A 240 16.25 0.23 -1.45
N GLY A 241 17.42 0.60 -1.99
CA GLY A 241 17.68 0.84 -3.41
C GLY A 241 18.09 -0.42 -4.16
N GLY A 242 19.21 -0.36 -4.90
CA GLY A 242 19.63 -1.37 -5.87
C GLY A 242 19.71 -2.80 -5.32
N GLU A 243 20.19 -2.98 -4.08
CA GLU A 243 20.25 -4.31 -3.43
C GLU A 243 18.87 -4.99 -3.37
N TYR A 244 17.81 -4.20 -3.20
CA TYR A 244 16.45 -4.72 -3.05
C TYR A 244 15.61 -4.69 -4.34
N THR A 245 16.01 -3.89 -5.33
CA THR A 245 15.17 -3.58 -6.50
C THR A 245 15.78 -4.03 -7.82
N ALA A 246 17.09 -4.33 -7.85
CA ALA A 246 17.76 -4.90 -9.02
C ALA A 246 17.77 -6.44 -9.05
N GLY A 247 17.53 -7.09 -7.91
CA GLY A 247 17.55 -8.55 -7.77
C GLY A 247 16.15 -9.17 -7.63
N ARG A 248 16.03 -10.45 -8.02
CA ARG A 248 14.80 -11.23 -7.83
C ARG A 248 14.56 -11.55 -6.36
N GLY A 249 13.29 -11.56 -5.98
CA GLY A 249 12.84 -11.76 -4.59
C GLY A 249 13.14 -13.15 -4.07
N ASP A 250 13.01 -14.19 -4.89
CA ASP A 250 13.36 -15.56 -4.49
C ASP A 250 14.86 -15.75 -4.26
N GLU A 251 15.71 -15.24 -5.15
CA GLU A 251 17.17 -15.26 -4.97
C GLU A 251 17.58 -14.55 -3.69
N TRP A 252 17.01 -13.37 -3.41
CA TRP A 252 17.27 -12.64 -2.18
C TRP A 252 16.78 -13.41 -0.94
N ALA A 253 15.57 -13.96 -0.98
CA ALA A 253 15.02 -14.73 0.13
C ALA A 253 15.88 -15.97 0.46
N LEU A 254 16.36 -16.69 -0.56
CA LEU A 254 17.18 -17.90 -0.37
C LEU A 254 18.62 -17.58 0.03
N ASN A 255 19.25 -16.59 -0.61
CA ASN A 255 20.68 -16.35 -0.48
C ASN A 255 21.03 -15.30 0.58
N ALA A 256 20.28 -14.19 0.63
CA ALA A 256 20.54 -13.09 1.57
C ALA A 256 19.81 -13.30 2.90
N VAL A 257 18.52 -13.65 2.87
CA VAL A 257 17.75 -13.91 4.09
C VAL A 257 18.00 -15.33 4.62
N GLY A 258 18.25 -16.29 3.73
CA GLY A 258 18.54 -17.67 4.10
C GLY A 258 17.30 -18.47 4.47
N VAL A 259 16.10 -18.14 3.98
CA VAL A 259 14.94 -19.03 4.17
C VAL A 259 15.08 -20.28 3.31
N ASN A 260 14.45 -21.39 3.71
CA ASN A 260 14.47 -22.59 2.87
C ASN A 260 13.50 -22.48 1.67
N GLN A 261 13.72 -23.33 0.66
CA GLN A 261 12.94 -23.38 -0.57
C GLN A 261 11.43 -23.52 -0.33
N ARG A 262 11.04 -24.31 0.67
CA ARG A 262 9.63 -24.56 0.96
C ARG A 262 8.95 -23.33 1.56
N TRP A 263 9.60 -22.64 2.49
CA TRP A 263 9.10 -21.41 3.08
C TRP A 263 9.00 -20.28 2.05
N MET A 264 10.03 -20.13 1.21
CA MET A 264 10.02 -19.17 0.09
C MET A 264 8.88 -19.47 -0.90
N GLY A 265 8.83 -20.71 -1.41
CA GLY A 265 7.88 -21.10 -2.45
C GLY A 265 6.44 -21.21 -1.99
N GLU A 266 6.16 -21.37 -0.70
CA GLU A 266 4.80 -21.54 -0.19
C GLU A 266 4.31 -20.30 0.54
N MET A 267 5.05 -19.81 1.54
CA MET A 267 4.60 -18.70 2.39
C MET A 267 4.86 -17.35 1.73
N TRP A 268 6.09 -17.08 1.30
CA TRP A 268 6.43 -15.79 0.69
C TRP A 268 5.76 -15.62 -0.67
N GLU A 269 5.65 -16.70 -1.46
CA GLU A 269 4.90 -16.62 -2.72
C GLU A 269 3.40 -16.42 -2.53
N ALA A 270 2.77 -17.08 -1.55
CA ALA A 270 1.37 -16.81 -1.22
C ALA A 270 1.15 -15.32 -0.87
N SER A 271 2.05 -14.75 -0.07
CA SER A 271 2.04 -13.33 0.29
C SER A 271 2.23 -12.39 -0.92
N THR A 272 3.18 -12.66 -1.80
CA THR A 272 3.43 -11.80 -2.99
C THR A 272 2.31 -11.89 -4.01
N ARG A 273 1.69 -13.07 -4.18
CA ARG A 273 0.54 -13.26 -5.06
C ARG A 273 -0.71 -12.57 -4.54
N VAL A 274 -0.98 -12.56 -3.24
CA VAL A 274 -2.17 -11.84 -2.71
C VAL A 274 -1.98 -10.32 -2.70
N ASN A 275 -0.76 -9.82 -2.44
CA ASN A 275 -0.51 -8.38 -2.33
C ASN A 275 -0.18 -7.72 -3.67
N TYR A 276 0.67 -8.36 -4.50
CA TYR A 276 1.15 -7.82 -5.77
C TYR A 276 0.80 -8.70 -6.98
N ALA A 277 0.03 -9.77 -6.81
CA ALA A 277 -0.35 -10.68 -7.90
C ALA A 277 0.84 -11.13 -8.76
N MET A 278 2.03 -11.21 -8.15
CA MET A 278 3.25 -11.65 -8.78
C MET A 278 3.84 -12.85 -8.02
N ASP A 279 4.54 -13.69 -8.77
CA ASP A 279 5.29 -14.80 -8.22
C ASP A 279 6.64 -14.32 -7.66
N MET A 280 7.24 -15.07 -6.72
CA MET A 280 8.54 -14.74 -6.12
C MET A 280 9.68 -14.69 -7.15
N HIS A 281 9.51 -15.39 -8.28
CA HIS A 281 10.44 -15.41 -9.40
C HIS A 281 10.47 -14.09 -10.18
N ASP A 282 9.32 -13.40 -10.25
CA ASP A 282 9.14 -12.20 -11.06
C ASP A 282 9.28 -10.91 -10.25
N ILE A 283 9.01 -10.94 -8.94
CA ILE A 283 9.05 -9.76 -8.08
C ILE A 283 10.46 -9.46 -7.58
N HIS A 284 10.80 -8.18 -7.41
CA HIS A 284 12.06 -7.79 -6.76
C HIS A 284 12.00 -7.97 -5.24
N ALA A 285 13.17 -7.99 -4.59
CA ALA A 285 13.29 -8.26 -3.15
C ALA A 285 12.50 -7.29 -2.25
N LEU A 286 12.46 -5.99 -2.57
CA LEU A 286 11.64 -5.02 -1.80
C LEU A 286 10.13 -5.37 -1.85
N GLY A 287 9.58 -5.71 -3.01
CA GLY A 287 8.18 -6.09 -3.14
C GLY A 287 7.88 -7.40 -2.39
N ALA A 288 8.84 -8.33 -2.40
CA ALA A 288 8.76 -9.56 -1.63
C ALA A 288 8.71 -9.32 -0.11
N ILE A 289 9.65 -8.55 0.45
CA ILE A 289 9.69 -8.31 1.90
C ILE A 289 8.50 -7.48 2.38
N VAL A 290 8.01 -6.54 1.58
CA VAL A 290 6.80 -5.76 1.89
C VAL A 290 5.57 -6.67 1.95
N SER A 291 5.48 -7.67 1.09
CA SER A 291 4.34 -8.61 1.04
C SER A 291 4.22 -9.49 2.29
N VAL A 292 5.33 -9.76 2.97
CA VAL A 292 5.37 -10.57 4.20
C VAL A 292 5.38 -9.69 5.47
N ALA A 293 5.43 -8.36 5.33
CA ALA A 293 5.39 -7.39 6.42
C ALA A 293 3.96 -6.89 6.72
N THR A 294 2.95 -7.74 6.51
CA THR A 294 1.52 -7.46 6.67
C THR A 294 0.84 -7.91 7.99
N PRO A 295 1.49 -8.63 8.95
CA PRO A 295 0.84 -8.95 10.23
C PRO A 295 0.32 -7.71 10.96
N GLY A 296 -0.83 -7.85 11.63
CA GLY A 296 -1.48 -6.73 12.32
C GLY A 296 -2.21 -5.78 11.38
N ALA A 297 -2.74 -6.30 10.27
CA ALA A 297 -3.54 -5.56 9.30
C ALA A 297 -4.74 -4.86 9.95
N LYS A 298 -4.99 -3.65 9.50
CA LYS A 298 -6.04 -2.73 9.95
C LYS A 298 -6.75 -2.14 8.74
N SER A 299 -7.97 -1.68 8.94
CA SER A 299 -8.71 -0.88 7.97
C SER A 299 -9.53 0.20 8.68
N VAL A 300 -10.01 1.19 7.94
CA VAL A 300 -10.98 2.17 8.46
C VAL A 300 -12.40 1.67 8.21
N GLU A 301 -13.24 1.72 9.25
CA GLU A 301 -14.66 1.42 9.11
C GLU A 301 -15.31 2.30 8.02
N GLY A 302 -15.96 1.69 7.04
CA GLY A 302 -16.55 2.40 5.91
C GLY A 302 -15.58 2.77 4.78
N GLY A 303 -14.28 2.54 4.95
CA GLY A 303 -13.27 2.62 3.90
C GLY A 303 -12.05 3.49 4.21
N ASN A 304 -10.87 3.01 3.85
CA ASN A 304 -9.57 3.66 3.95
C ASN A 304 -9.51 4.99 3.17
N TRP A 305 -10.30 5.11 2.10
CA TRP A 305 -10.41 6.35 1.30
C TRP A 305 -10.84 7.57 2.11
N ARG A 306 -11.52 7.34 3.25
CA ARG A 306 -11.96 8.39 4.18
C ARG A 306 -10.78 9.16 4.78
N ILE A 307 -9.60 8.55 4.91
CA ILE A 307 -8.38 9.24 5.35
C ILE A 307 -8.03 10.34 4.33
N PHE A 308 -8.02 10.00 3.05
CA PHE A 308 -7.69 10.93 1.96
C PHE A 308 -8.77 11.99 1.76
N LYS A 309 -10.05 11.62 1.95
CA LYS A 309 -11.12 12.61 1.98
C LYS A 309 -10.96 13.61 3.12
N GLY A 310 -10.61 13.14 4.32
CA GLY A 310 -10.31 14.00 5.47
C GLY A 310 -9.17 14.99 5.19
N MET A 311 -8.11 14.53 4.51
CA MET A 311 -7.01 15.38 4.06
C MET A 311 -7.49 16.51 3.12
N LEU A 312 -8.30 16.18 2.11
CA LEU A 312 -8.84 17.17 1.18
C LEU A 312 -9.78 18.17 1.87
N ASP A 313 -10.62 17.69 2.80
CA ASP A 313 -11.57 18.52 3.54
C ASP A 313 -10.87 19.52 4.45
N GLU A 314 -9.86 19.07 5.19
CA GLU A 314 -9.04 19.95 6.03
C GLU A 314 -8.24 20.95 5.20
N ALA A 315 -7.74 20.53 4.04
CA ALA A 315 -7.02 21.39 3.10
C ALA A 315 -7.93 22.43 2.42
N LYS A 316 -9.26 22.29 2.50
CA LYS A 316 -10.28 23.18 1.89
C LYS A 316 -10.04 23.40 0.39
N VAL A 317 -9.74 22.33 -0.34
CA VAL A 317 -9.47 22.41 -1.78
C VAL A 317 -10.71 22.69 -2.62
N THR A 318 -10.51 23.26 -3.80
CA THR A 318 -11.52 23.21 -4.87
C THR A 318 -11.42 21.84 -5.56
N SER A 319 -12.40 20.97 -5.34
CA SER A 319 -12.43 19.65 -5.98
C SER A 319 -13.25 19.66 -7.28
N ARG A 320 -12.70 19.04 -8.34
CA ARG A 320 -13.32 18.86 -9.65
C ARG A 320 -13.28 17.36 -10.01
N LEU A 321 -14.30 16.64 -9.55
CA LEU A 321 -14.52 15.23 -9.89
C LEU A 321 -15.17 15.12 -11.28
N ASN A 322 -15.20 13.92 -11.87
CA ASN A 322 -15.65 13.71 -13.26
C ASN A 322 -14.99 14.67 -14.27
N THR A 323 -13.77 15.10 -13.98
CA THR A 323 -13.06 16.10 -14.76
C THR A 323 -11.70 15.51 -15.19
N PRO A 324 -11.68 14.59 -16.17
CA PRO A 324 -10.44 14.07 -16.72
C PRO A 324 -9.60 15.19 -17.33
N VAL A 325 -8.36 15.31 -16.85
CA VAL A 325 -7.35 16.18 -17.46
C VAL A 325 -6.75 15.44 -18.64
N VAL A 326 -6.83 16.05 -19.83
CA VAL A 326 -6.39 15.46 -21.10
C VAL A 326 -5.08 16.06 -21.60
N ASP A 327 -4.76 17.28 -21.18
CA ASP A 327 -3.46 17.90 -21.48
C ASP A 327 -3.05 18.92 -20.41
N ILE A 328 -1.76 19.20 -20.36
CA ILE A 328 -1.14 20.22 -19.52
C ILE A 328 -0.16 20.98 -20.41
N VAL A 329 -0.40 22.27 -20.59
CA VAL A 329 0.36 23.10 -21.53
C VAL A 329 1.28 24.03 -20.73
N PRO A 330 2.62 23.86 -20.83
CA PRO A 330 3.57 24.84 -20.30
C PRO A 330 3.43 26.16 -21.07
N LEU A 331 3.26 27.25 -20.34
CA LEU A 331 3.21 28.60 -20.86
C LEU A 331 4.62 29.22 -20.79
N ALA A 332 4.90 30.16 -21.69
CA ALA A 332 6.19 30.87 -21.71
C ALA A 332 6.49 31.50 -20.34
N GLU A 333 7.77 31.51 -19.95
CA GLU A 333 8.21 32.12 -18.70
C GLU A 333 7.87 33.61 -18.70
N THR A 334 6.98 34.04 -17.79
CA THR A 334 6.57 35.45 -17.74
C THR A 334 7.36 36.27 -16.73
N ASN A 335 8.03 35.64 -15.75
CA ASN A 335 8.42 36.34 -14.51
C ASN A 335 9.91 36.21 -14.09
N GLY A 336 10.82 35.73 -14.95
CA GLY A 336 12.26 35.65 -14.62
C GLY A 336 12.64 34.67 -13.49
N THR A 337 11.69 33.87 -13.00
CA THR A 337 11.85 32.81 -11.97
C THR A 337 12.39 31.49 -12.54
N GLY A 338 12.49 31.39 -13.87
CA GLY A 338 12.99 30.22 -14.58
C GLY A 338 12.07 29.00 -14.53
N ALA A 339 10.77 29.14 -14.26
CA ALA A 339 9.78 28.06 -14.30
C ALA A 339 8.54 28.48 -15.11
N PRO A 340 8.01 27.62 -15.99
CA PRO A 340 6.79 27.90 -16.73
C PRO A 340 5.58 27.88 -15.79
N ARG A 341 4.53 28.64 -16.14
CA ARG A 341 3.18 28.39 -15.61
C ARG A 341 2.47 27.36 -16.48
N PHE A 342 1.42 26.74 -15.98
CA PHE A 342 0.76 25.63 -16.65
C PHE A 342 -0.73 25.90 -16.85
N GLN A 343 -1.21 25.70 -18.07
CA GLN A 343 -2.63 25.65 -18.36
C GLN A 343 -3.11 24.19 -18.31
N VAL A 344 -4.19 23.93 -17.57
CA VAL A 344 -4.79 22.59 -17.46
C VAL A 344 -5.98 22.48 -18.40
N ILE A 345 -5.95 21.48 -19.29
CA ILE A 345 -7.00 21.22 -20.28
C ILE A 345 -7.76 19.95 -19.89
N THR A 346 -9.09 20.05 -19.88
CA THR A 346 -9.99 18.96 -19.54
C THR A 346 -10.79 18.49 -20.76
N ASN A 347 -11.44 17.34 -20.64
CA ASN A 347 -12.18 16.70 -21.74
C ASN A 347 -13.37 17.51 -22.28
N ASP A 348 -13.91 18.46 -21.51
CA ASP A 348 -14.95 19.40 -21.96
C ASP A 348 -14.39 20.58 -22.78
N GLY A 349 -13.06 20.63 -23.00
CA GLY A 349 -12.39 21.69 -23.74
C GLY A 349 -12.32 23.03 -23.00
N GLY A 350 -12.72 23.07 -21.73
CA GLY A 350 -12.68 24.27 -20.91
C GLY A 350 -11.25 24.69 -20.55
N ASP A 351 -11.00 26.00 -20.52
CA ASP A 351 -9.85 26.57 -19.84
C ASP A 351 -10.10 26.49 -18.32
N ASN A 352 -9.34 25.65 -17.61
CA ASN A 352 -9.48 25.48 -16.16
C ASN A 352 -8.58 26.44 -15.35
N GLY A 353 -7.99 27.40 -16.05
CA GLY A 353 -7.11 28.42 -15.52
C GLY A 353 -5.64 28.02 -15.55
N VAL A 354 -4.83 28.97 -15.08
CA VAL A 354 -3.37 28.88 -15.07
C VAL A 354 -2.88 28.61 -13.65
N PHE A 355 -1.85 27.78 -13.54
CA PHE A 355 -1.27 27.30 -12.29
C PHE A 355 0.25 27.51 -12.27
N ASP A 356 0.81 27.78 -11.10
CA ASP A 356 2.25 27.94 -10.90
C ASP A 356 2.96 26.59 -10.66
N GLN A 357 2.21 25.57 -10.24
CA GLN A 357 2.73 24.25 -9.92
C GLN A 357 1.70 23.17 -10.21
N ILE A 358 2.18 22.07 -10.77
CA ILE A 358 1.40 20.84 -10.94
C ILE A 358 1.94 19.76 -9.99
N PHE A 359 1.04 19.05 -9.32
CA PHE A 359 1.32 17.75 -8.71
C PHE A 359 0.55 16.69 -9.50
N TYR A 360 1.25 15.89 -10.31
CA TYR A 360 0.67 14.84 -11.12
C TYR A 360 0.64 13.53 -10.32
N ALA A 361 -0.54 13.14 -9.83
CA ALA A 361 -0.78 12.06 -8.89
C ALA A 361 -1.56 10.87 -9.49
N ALA A 362 -1.38 10.64 -10.79
CA ALA A 362 -1.94 9.51 -11.54
C ALA A 362 -0.82 8.77 -12.29
N PRO A 363 -1.00 7.51 -12.72
CA PRO A 363 -0.05 6.87 -13.62
C PRO A 363 0.13 7.70 -14.89
N TRP A 364 1.37 7.79 -15.39
CA TRP A 364 1.67 8.59 -16.57
C TRP A 364 1.02 8.03 -17.84
N TYR A 365 1.10 6.71 -17.99
CA TYR A 365 0.44 5.95 -19.03
C TYR A 365 -0.70 5.19 -18.36
N THR A 366 -1.96 5.57 -18.61
CA THR A 366 -3.13 4.89 -18.04
C THR A 366 -3.87 4.19 -19.15
N ARG A 367 -4.08 2.87 -19.09
CA ARG A 367 -4.89 2.21 -20.11
C ARG A 367 -6.38 2.51 -19.87
N THR A 368 -7.14 2.70 -20.95
CA THR A 368 -8.60 2.76 -20.87
C THR A 368 -9.17 1.34 -20.77
N PRO A 369 -10.29 1.13 -20.06
CA PRO A 369 -11.01 -0.14 -20.09
C PRO A 369 -11.37 -0.49 -21.54
N GLY A 370 -10.93 -1.64 -22.03
CA GLY A 370 -11.09 -2.02 -23.45
C GLY A 370 -9.77 -2.05 -24.25
N GLY A 371 -8.67 -1.60 -23.67
CA GLY A 371 -7.34 -1.99 -24.14
C GLY A 371 -6.58 -0.95 -24.96
N GLU A 372 -6.97 0.32 -25.00
CA GLU A 372 -6.12 1.37 -25.57
C GLU A 372 -5.32 2.05 -24.46
N ASP A 373 -4.00 2.13 -24.62
CA ASP A 373 -3.14 2.90 -23.72
C ASP A 373 -3.58 4.37 -23.81
N GLY A 374 -4.10 4.90 -22.72
CA GLY A 374 -4.45 6.30 -22.61
C GLY A 374 -3.20 7.14 -22.82
N THR A 375 -3.36 8.19 -23.60
CA THR A 375 -2.26 9.04 -24.02
C THR A 375 -1.85 9.91 -22.84
N PRO A 376 -0.56 9.96 -22.46
CA PRO A 376 -0.10 10.96 -21.49
C PRO A 376 -0.42 12.36 -22.02
N PRO A 377 -0.48 13.39 -21.15
CA PRO A 377 -0.73 14.77 -21.57
C PRO A 377 0.19 15.17 -22.75
N PRO A 378 -0.34 15.26 -23.99
CA PRO A 378 0.47 15.18 -25.20
C PRO A 378 1.36 16.40 -25.41
N THR A 379 0.95 17.59 -24.93
CA THR A 379 1.79 18.79 -24.99
C THR A 379 2.85 18.76 -23.91
N LEU A 380 2.52 18.33 -22.69
CA LEU A 380 3.49 18.19 -21.61
C LEU A 380 4.59 17.20 -21.99
N GLN A 381 4.22 16.07 -22.60
CA GLN A 381 5.15 15.01 -23.02
C GLN A 381 6.27 15.54 -23.94
N LYS A 382 5.98 16.55 -24.78
CA LYS A 382 6.96 17.14 -25.70
C LYS A 382 7.98 18.05 -25.00
N HIS A 383 7.68 18.50 -23.79
CA HIS A 383 8.49 19.46 -23.03
C HIS A 383 9.24 18.83 -21.86
N LEU A 384 9.16 17.51 -21.69
CA LEU A 384 9.87 16.83 -20.62
C LEU A 384 11.39 16.98 -20.80
N THR A 385 12.08 17.29 -19.70
CA THR A 385 13.55 17.30 -19.67
C THR A 385 14.11 15.89 -19.53
N GLN A 386 13.31 14.97 -18.98
CA GLN A 386 13.63 13.56 -18.83
C GLN A 386 12.45 12.69 -19.30
N PRO A 387 12.69 11.67 -20.15
CA PRO A 387 11.61 10.83 -20.65
C PRO A 387 11.04 9.95 -19.53
N ILE A 388 9.71 9.92 -19.41
CA ILE A 388 9.02 8.93 -18.58
C ILE A 388 8.74 7.71 -19.45
N ARG A 389 9.26 6.54 -19.07
CA ARG A 389 9.04 5.29 -19.82
C ARG A 389 7.69 4.66 -19.45
N PRO A 390 7.03 3.94 -20.37
CA PRO A 390 5.88 3.12 -20.03
C PRO A 390 6.22 2.13 -18.92
N THR A 391 5.35 2.06 -17.92
CA THR A 391 5.45 1.10 -16.82
C THR A 391 4.38 0.04 -17.00
N GLU A 392 4.75 -1.23 -16.96
CA GLU A 392 3.79 -2.34 -16.95
C GLU A 392 3.03 -2.31 -15.62
N TYR A 393 1.70 -2.28 -15.66
CA TYR A 393 0.85 -2.43 -14.48
C TYR A 393 0.25 -3.83 -14.45
N VAL A 394 0.07 -4.36 -13.23
CA VAL A 394 -0.64 -5.61 -13.03
C VAL A 394 -2.14 -5.37 -13.21
N ARG A 395 -2.69 -6.01 -14.24
CA ARG A 395 -4.13 -6.02 -14.54
C ARG A 395 -4.84 -7.00 -13.61
N LEU A 396 -5.30 -6.49 -12.48
CA LEU A 396 -5.94 -7.28 -11.44
C LEU A 396 -7.46 -7.29 -11.65
N HIS A 397 -8.04 -8.49 -11.67
CA HIS A 397 -9.49 -8.68 -11.60
C HIS A 397 -9.89 -8.95 -10.15
N VAL A 398 -10.66 -8.01 -9.60
CA VAL A 398 -11.30 -8.11 -8.29
C VAL A 398 -12.75 -8.51 -8.51
N THR A 399 -13.10 -9.72 -8.09
CA THR A 399 -14.49 -10.18 -8.07
C THR A 399 -14.99 -10.17 -6.64
N LEU A 400 -16.00 -9.35 -6.38
CA LEU A 400 -16.77 -9.36 -5.14
C LEU A 400 -18.09 -10.04 -5.41
N LEU A 401 -18.53 -10.91 -4.51
CA LEU A 401 -19.82 -11.57 -4.60
C LEU A 401 -20.43 -11.75 -3.23
N THR A 402 -21.72 -12.11 -3.20
CA THR A 402 -22.37 -12.60 -2.00
C THR A 402 -22.95 -14.00 -2.16
N THR A 403 -23.05 -14.74 -1.05
CA THR A 403 -23.49 -16.13 -1.00
C THR A 403 -24.06 -16.49 0.37
N THR A 404 -24.93 -17.49 0.44
CA THR A 404 -25.39 -18.05 1.73
C THR A 404 -24.45 -19.12 2.28
N ARG A 405 -23.43 -19.51 1.51
CA ARG A 405 -22.43 -20.52 1.89
C ARG A 405 -21.44 -19.92 2.88
N THR A 406 -21.25 -20.62 3.98
CA THR A 406 -20.26 -20.25 5.01
C THR A 406 -18.82 -20.61 4.63
N GLY A 407 -18.57 -21.06 3.40
CA GLY A 407 -17.25 -21.44 2.88
C GLY A 407 -17.32 -22.06 1.49
N PRO A 408 -16.18 -22.31 0.84
CA PRO A 408 -16.12 -22.89 -0.50
C PRO A 408 -16.60 -24.35 -0.52
N ASP A 409 -17.07 -24.81 -1.68
CA ASP A 409 -17.34 -26.22 -1.93
C ASP A 409 -16.01 -27.01 -2.01
N PRO A 410 -15.76 -27.99 -1.13
CA PRO A 410 -14.51 -28.77 -1.17
C PRO A 410 -14.30 -29.54 -2.48
N VAL A 411 -15.38 -29.88 -3.20
CA VAL A 411 -15.30 -30.59 -4.48
C VAL A 411 -14.59 -29.75 -5.53
N PHE A 412 -14.69 -28.41 -5.46
CA PHE A 412 -13.93 -27.50 -6.31
C PHE A 412 -12.42 -27.75 -6.22
N PHE A 413 -11.94 -28.08 -5.02
CA PHE A 413 -10.52 -28.36 -4.73
C PHE A 413 -10.17 -29.85 -4.77
N HIS A 414 -11.01 -30.68 -5.41
CA HIS A 414 -10.85 -32.13 -5.50
C HIS A 414 -10.81 -32.84 -4.14
N LEU A 415 -11.50 -32.28 -3.14
CA LEU A 415 -11.60 -32.85 -1.80
C LEU A 415 -12.96 -33.53 -1.58
N PRO A 416 -13.05 -34.47 -0.61
CA PRO A 416 -14.32 -35.05 -0.20
C PRO A 416 -15.35 -33.97 0.21
N PRO A 417 -16.65 -34.11 -0.12
CA PRO A 417 -17.67 -33.08 0.09
C PRO A 417 -17.86 -32.57 1.53
N LYS A 418 -17.38 -33.32 2.53
CA LYS A 418 -17.49 -32.97 3.96
C LYS A 418 -16.21 -32.37 4.55
N THR A 419 -15.19 -32.12 3.73
CA THR A 419 -13.94 -31.54 4.19
C THR A 419 -14.17 -30.11 4.66
N LYS A 420 -13.69 -29.76 5.85
CA LYS A 420 -13.71 -28.37 6.30
C LYS A 420 -12.55 -27.63 5.68
N LEU A 421 -12.85 -26.52 5.01
CA LEU A 421 -11.86 -25.66 4.39
C LEU A 421 -11.71 -24.34 5.14
N PRO A 422 -10.48 -23.80 5.22
CA PRO A 422 -10.24 -22.43 5.61
C PRO A 422 -10.97 -21.41 4.73
N LEU A 423 -11.27 -20.25 5.31
CA LEU A 423 -12.04 -19.18 4.64
C LEU A 423 -11.16 -18.21 3.85
N THR A 424 -9.85 -18.29 4.04
CA THR A 424 -8.85 -17.63 3.21
C THR A 424 -8.01 -18.69 2.49
N ILE A 425 -8.06 -18.70 1.17
CA ILE A 425 -7.28 -19.58 0.32
C ILE A 425 -6.33 -18.71 -0.52
N LEU A 426 -5.05 -18.84 -0.24
CA LEU A 426 -3.96 -18.24 -0.98
C LEU A 426 -3.39 -19.26 -1.97
N THR A 427 -2.61 -18.79 -2.93
CA THR A 427 -2.04 -19.67 -3.96
C THR A 427 -0.54 -19.55 -4.08
N THR A 428 0.11 -20.59 -4.58
CA THR A 428 1.49 -20.54 -5.05
C THR A 428 1.60 -21.20 -6.41
N SER A 429 2.47 -20.68 -7.28
CA SER A 429 2.82 -21.37 -8.53
C SER A 429 4.23 -21.99 -8.50
N ALA A 430 4.86 -22.06 -7.32
CA ALA A 430 6.17 -22.68 -7.13
C ALA A 430 6.20 -24.15 -7.53
N THR A 431 5.14 -24.91 -7.24
CA THR A 431 5.04 -26.32 -7.64
C THR A 431 4.94 -26.48 -9.15
N TRP A 432 4.15 -25.63 -9.81
CA TRP A 432 4.07 -25.57 -11.27
C TRP A 432 5.43 -25.21 -11.90
N ARG A 433 6.11 -24.17 -11.39
CA ARG A 433 7.43 -23.75 -11.89
C ARG A 433 8.52 -24.80 -11.68
N ALA A 434 8.46 -25.56 -10.59
CA ALA A 434 9.43 -26.62 -10.30
C ALA A 434 9.23 -27.88 -11.17
N HIS A 435 8.07 -28.03 -11.80
CA HIS A 435 7.71 -29.22 -12.58
C HIS A 435 7.06 -28.86 -13.93
N PRO A 436 7.76 -28.12 -14.81
CA PRO A 436 7.20 -27.65 -16.08
C PRO A 436 6.82 -28.79 -17.04
N ASP A 437 7.48 -29.94 -16.90
CA ASP A 437 7.25 -31.14 -17.73
C ASP A 437 6.07 -31.99 -17.24
N LEU A 438 5.54 -31.71 -16.05
CA LEU A 438 4.36 -32.39 -15.52
C LEU A 438 3.10 -31.57 -15.87
N PRO A 439 1.95 -32.21 -16.10
CA PRO A 439 0.68 -31.54 -16.33
C PRO A 439 0.11 -30.94 -15.03
N PHE A 440 0.94 -30.23 -14.27
CA PHE A 440 0.55 -29.56 -13.06
C PHE A 440 -0.15 -28.25 -13.45
N PRO A 441 -1.38 -27.98 -12.97
CA PRO A 441 -2.04 -26.72 -13.29
C PRO A 441 -1.39 -25.57 -12.52
N ARG A 442 -1.16 -24.44 -13.18
CA ARG A 442 -0.93 -23.17 -12.49
C ARG A 442 -2.26 -22.72 -11.85
N PRO A 443 -2.28 -22.22 -10.60
CA PRO A 443 -3.49 -21.66 -10.02
C PRO A 443 -4.07 -20.54 -10.90
N ASP A 444 -5.39 -20.55 -11.07
CA ASP A 444 -6.16 -19.62 -11.89
C ASP A 444 -6.65 -18.38 -11.11
N PHE A 445 -6.38 -18.33 -9.80
CA PHE A 445 -6.62 -17.19 -8.93
C PHE A 445 -5.38 -16.89 -8.06
N GLN A 446 -5.33 -15.69 -7.50
CA GLN A 446 -4.29 -15.26 -6.56
C GLN A 446 -4.73 -15.53 -5.11
N SER A 447 -5.96 -15.14 -4.76
CA SER A 447 -6.58 -15.42 -3.48
C SER A 447 -8.11 -15.50 -3.57
N ILE A 448 -8.70 -16.23 -2.62
CA ILE A 448 -10.14 -16.24 -2.33
C ILE A 448 -10.28 -16.02 -0.82
N SER A 449 -11.15 -15.11 -0.42
CA SER A 449 -11.39 -14.82 1.00
C SER A 449 -12.86 -14.55 1.26
N TRP A 450 -13.42 -15.15 2.31
CA TRP A 450 -14.71 -14.73 2.85
C TRP A 450 -14.49 -13.53 3.79
N HIS A 451 -15.37 -12.54 3.68
CA HIS A 451 -15.30 -11.23 4.34
C HIS A 451 -16.53 -11.01 5.22
N GLY A 452 -16.96 -12.02 5.99
CA GLY A 452 -18.08 -11.89 6.94
C GLY A 452 -19.43 -11.61 6.28
N GLU A 453 -20.44 -11.36 7.10
CA GLU A 453 -21.81 -11.11 6.63
C GLU A 453 -21.98 -9.68 6.07
N THR A 454 -22.91 -9.49 5.12
CA THR A 454 -23.22 -8.17 4.54
C THR A 454 -23.74 -7.21 5.61
N THR A 455 -24.49 -7.73 6.59
CA THR A 455 -24.77 -7.14 7.89
C THR A 455 -24.90 -8.24 8.95
N PRO A 456 -24.65 -7.95 10.25
CA PRO A 456 -24.76 -8.96 11.31
C PRO A 456 -26.15 -9.62 11.35
N GLY A 457 -26.20 -10.94 11.20
CA GLY A 457 -27.42 -11.75 11.23
C GLY A 457 -28.13 -11.89 9.88
N SER A 458 -27.55 -11.35 8.80
CA SER A 458 -28.12 -11.48 7.44
C SER A 458 -28.03 -12.90 6.89
N GLY A 459 -27.03 -13.69 7.32
CA GLY A 459 -26.73 -15.01 6.75
C GLY A 459 -26.25 -14.96 5.29
N GLU A 460 -25.92 -13.76 4.77
CA GLU A 460 -25.36 -13.55 3.44
C GLU A 460 -23.92 -13.05 3.59
N TYR A 461 -22.96 -13.80 3.06
CA TYR A 461 -21.52 -13.56 3.23
C TYR A 461 -20.91 -12.92 1.99
N VAL A 462 -20.00 -11.97 2.19
CA VAL A 462 -19.20 -11.38 1.12
C VAL A 462 -18.01 -12.29 0.84
N VAL A 463 -17.69 -12.50 -0.44
CA VAL A 463 -16.48 -13.19 -0.89
C VAL A 463 -15.71 -12.30 -1.84
N LYS A 464 -14.39 -12.23 -1.64
CA LYS A 464 -13.46 -11.45 -2.45
C LYS A 464 -12.45 -12.37 -3.12
N ILE A 465 -12.32 -12.23 -4.43
CA ILE A 465 -11.44 -13.03 -5.28
C ILE A 465 -10.52 -12.11 -6.04
N PHE A 466 -9.22 -12.39 -5.96
CA PHE A 466 -8.19 -11.79 -6.79
C PHE A 466 -7.72 -12.78 -7.84
N SER A 467 -7.64 -12.33 -9.10
CA SER A 467 -7.30 -13.17 -10.24
C SER A 467 -6.69 -12.34 -11.37
N LEU A 468 -5.90 -12.97 -12.24
CA LEU A 468 -5.33 -12.34 -13.44
C LEU A 468 -6.25 -12.45 -14.66
N ALA A 469 -7.35 -13.20 -14.56
CA ALA A 469 -8.41 -13.30 -15.55
C ALA A 469 -9.77 -13.34 -14.82
N PRO A 470 -10.82 -12.73 -15.38
CA PRO A 470 -12.10 -12.61 -14.69
C PRO A 470 -12.79 -13.99 -14.53
N PRO A 471 -13.14 -14.40 -13.30
CA PRO A 471 -13.89 -15.64 -13.07
C PRO A 471 -15.27 -15.59 -13.74
N THR A 472 -15.59 -16.63 -14.51
CA THR A 472 -16.90 -16.79 -15.16
C THR A 472 -17.98 -17.19 -14.15
N ASP A 473 -19.26 -16.96 -14.47
CA ASP A 473 -20.36 -17.39 -13.60
C ASP A 473 -20.35 -18.91 -13.35
N ALA A 474 -19.97 -19.71 -14.36
CA ALA A 474 -19.80 -21.15 -14.21
C ALA A 474 -18.65 -21.51 -13.25
N TRP A 475 -17.57 -20.74 -13.26
CA TRP A 475 -16.47 -20.92 -12.31
C TRP A 475 -16.93 -20.59 -10.88
N LEU A 476 -17.64 -19.46 -10.69
CA LEU A 476 -18.18 -19.05 -9.39
C LEU A 476 -19.18 -20.08 -8.85
N TYR A 477 -20.04 -20.63 -9.71
CA TYR A 477 -20.97 -21.69 -9.33
C TYR A 477 -20.25 -22.94 -8.82
N ARG A 478 -19.16 -23.36 -9.47
CA ARG A 478 -18.36 -24.50 -9.01
C ARG A 478 -17.67 -24.22 -7.67
N LEU A 479 -17.18 -22.99 -7.46
CA LEU A 479 -16.54 -22.60 -6.20
C LEU A 479 -17.52 -22.68 -5.02
N LEU A 480 -18.76 -22.25 -5.21
CA LEU A 480 -19.74 -22.11 -4.13
C LEU A 480 -20.63 -23.36 -3.96
N GLY A 481 -20.87 -24.09 -5.05
CA GLY A 481 -21.93 -25.09 -5.14
C GLY A 481 -23.33 -24.49 -5.33
N GLU A 482 -23.42 -23.16 -5.50
CA GLU A 482 -24.65 -22.41 -5.74
C GLU A 482 -24.39 -21.17 -6.61
N LYS A 483 -25.45 -20.54 -7.10
CA LYS A 483 -25.33 -19.25 -7.78
C LYS A 483 -25.12 -18.13 -6.74
N PRO A 484 -24.15 -17.22 -6.93
CA PRO A 484 -24.02 -16.04 -6.08
C PRO A 484 -25.31 -15.19 -6.09
N SER A 485 -25.66 -14.58 -4.96
CA SER A 485 -26.80 -13.66 -4.86
C SER A 485 -26.50 -12.28 -5.44
N TRP A 486 -25.23 -11.86 -5.43
CA TRP A 486 -24.71 -10.66 -6.11
C TRP A 486 -23.30 -10.90 -6.62
N VAL A 487 -22.93 -10.23 -7.71
CA VAL A 487 -21.57 -10.26 -8.27
C VAL A 487 -21.20 -8.88 -8.79
N LEU A 488 -20.05 -8.36 -8.38
CA LEU A 488 -19.37 -7.20 -8.93
C LEU A 488 -17.99 -7.63 -9.46
N ARG A 489 -17.69 -7.27 -10.69
CA ARG A 489 -16.37 -7.49 -11.31
C ARG A 489 -15.73 -6.13 -11.57
N LYS A 490 -14.59 -5.89 -10.93
CA LYS A 490 -13.78 -4.69 -11.12
C LYS A 490 -12.42 -5.08 -11.69
N GLU A 491 -11.99 -4.35 -12.70
CA GLU A 491 -10.64 -4.41 -13.22
C GLU A 491 -9.84 -3.19 -12.74
N TRP A 492 -8.60 -3.42 -12.34
CA TRP A 492 -7.64 -2.40 -11.96
C TRP A 492 -6.33 -2.57 -12.73
N ASP A 493 -5.76 -1.46 -13.18
CA ASP A 493 -4.30 -1.32 -13.24
C ASP A 493 -3.85 -1.04 -11.80
N ALA A 494 -3.63 -2.11 -11.03
CA ALA A 494 -3.59 -2.04 -9.57
C ALA A 494 -2.31 -1.38 -9.06
N TYR A 495 -1.17 -1.76 -9.62
CA TYR A 495 0.18 -1.27 -9.29
C TYR A 495 1.14 -1.66 -10.41
N PRO A 496 2.30 -1.00 -10.54
CA PRO A 496 3.37 -1.48 -11.40
C PRO A 496 3.71 -2.94 -11.12
N ALA A 497 4.04 -3.68 -12.17
CA ALA A 497 4.71 -4.95 -12.02
C ALA A 497 6.08 -4.68 -11.38
N LEU A 498 6.23 -5.08 -10.12
CA LEU A 498 7.41 -4.89 -9.29
C LEU A 498 8.55 -5.83 -9.71
N ARG A 499 8.84 -5.89 -11.01
CA ARG A 499 9.96 -6.66 -11.56
C ARG A 499 11.28 -6.02 -11.15
N PRO A 500 12.41 -6.76 -11.18
CA PRO A 500 13.72 -6.13 -11.08
C PRO A 500 13.85 -4.99 -12.12
N LEU A 501 14.08 -3.77 -11.65
CA LEU A 501 14.04 -2.56 -12.46
C LEU A 501 15.40 -1.85 -12.41
N PRO A 502 15.94 -1.39 -13.55
CA PRO A 502 17.23 -0.70 -13.58
C PRO A 502 17.14 0.81 -13.31
N THR A 503 15.95 1.42 -13.49
CA THR A 503 15.77 2.88 -13.43
C THR A 503 14.34 3.25 -13.08
N TYR A 504 14.16 4.35 -12.34
CA TYR A 504 12.85 4.90 -11.99
C TYR A 504 12.45 6.10 -12.85
N PRO A 505 11.16 6.47 -12.89
CA PRO A 505 10.72 7.73 -13.48
C PRO A 505 11.28 8.95 -12.71
N PRO A 506 11.50 10.09 -13.40
CA PRO A 506 11.83 11.35 -12.74
C PRO A 506 10.71 11.81 -11.80
N VAL A 507 11.08 12.32 -10.62
CA VAL A 507 10.13 12.92 -9.67
C VAL A 507 9.71 14.33 -10.07
N GLU A 508 10.50 15.01 -10.91
CA GLU A 508 10.19 16.30 -11.53
C GLU A 508 10.56 16.23 -13.03
N PRO A 509 9.66 15.73 -13.89
CA PRO A 509 9.97 15.53 -15.32
C PRO A 509 10.12 16.83 -16.12
N ILE A 510 9.62 17.94 -15.60
CA ILE A 510 9.89 19.32 -16.03
C ILE A 510 9.73 20.20 -14.79
N LYS A 511 10.53 21.27 -14.70
CA LYS A 511 10.47 22.21 -13.57
C LYS A 511 9.04 22.73 -13.38
N GLY A 512 8.50 22.62 -12.17
CA GLY A 512 7.12 23.02 -11.85
C GLY A 512 6.07 21.92 -12.02
N VAL A 513 6.49 20.68 -12.34
CA VAL A 513 5.61 19.49 -12.35
C VAL A 513 6.22 18.41 -11.47
N GLN A 514 5.61 18.12 -10.32
CA GLN A 514 6.01 17.01 -9.47
C GLN A 514 5.23 15.75 -9.87
N TYR A 515 5.92 14.66 -10.22
CA TYR A 515 5.31 13.39 -10.60
C TYR A 515 5.28 12.42 -9.40
N LEU A 516 4.11 12.29 -8.78
CA LEU A 516 3.97 11.61 -7.48
C LEU A 516 3.89 10.09 -7.64
N ALA A 517 3.32 9.60 -8.74
CA ALA A 517 3.30 8.18 -9.05
C ALA A 517 4.68 7.64 -9.51
N ALA A 518 5.71 8.49 -9.61
CA ALA A 518 7.09 8.07 -9.87
C ALA A 518 7.61 7.06 -8.84
N LEU A 519 7.11 7.10 -7.59
CA LEU A 519 7.53 6.20 -6.51
C LEU A 519 6.88 4.82 -6.58
N GLU A 520 5.80 4.63 -7.36
CA GLU A 520 5.09 3.34 -7.42
C GLU A 520 5.94 2.14 -7.85
N PRO A 521 6.89 2.26 -8.81
CA PRO A 521 7.75 1.14 -9.19
C PRO A 521 8.78 0.76 -8.11
N TRP A 522 9.03 1.62 -7.12
CA TRP A 522 9.84 1.25 -5.95
C TRP A 522 9.02 0.33 -5.04
N VAL A 523 7.86 0.81 -4.60
CA VAL A 523 6.78 -0.01 -4.04
C VAL A 523 5.50 0.81 -3.99
N SER A 524 4.38 0.21 -4.39
CA SER A 524 3.08 0.89 -4.45
C SER A 524 2.16 0.49 -3.29
N THR A 525 2.06 1.37 -2.29
CA THR A 525 1.13 1.25 -1.16
C THR A 525 0.47 2.59 -0.87
N MET A 526 -0.67 2.59 -0.16
CA MET A 526 -1.29 3.83 0.31
C MET A 526 -0.28 4.72 1.06
N GLU A 527 0.51 4.13 1.96
CA GLU A 527 1.51 4.85 2.76
C GLU A 527 2.64 5.44 1.90
N THR A 528 3.24 4.65 1.00
CA THR A 528 4.33 5.15 0.14
C THR A 528 3.87 6.26 -0.78
N GLN A 529 2.59 6.25 -1.21
CA GLN A 529 2.01 7.37 -1.95
C GLN A 529 1.87 8.63 -1.11
N THR A 530 1.57 8.53 0.19
CA THR A 530 1.61 9.69 1.10
C THR A 530 3.05 10.21 1.32
N LEU A 531 4.05 9.32 1.36
CA LEU A 531 5.47 9.71 1.43
C LEU A 531 5.92 10.43 0.16
N SER A 532 5.56 9.92 -1.01
CA SER A 532 5.84 10.57 -2.31
C SER A 532 5.29 11.99 -2.36
N ALA A 533 4.05 12.18 -1.88
CA ALA A 533 3.42 13.48 -1.78
C ALA A 533 4.20 14.43 -0.85
N ARG A 534 4.60 13.96 0.33
CA ARG A 534 5.38 14.74 1.29
C ARG A 534 6.73 15.17 0.72
N GLU A 535 7.44 14.26 0.07
CA GLU A 535 8.72 14.56 -0.62
C GLU A 535 8.55 15.61 -1.73
N ALA A 536 7.47 15.49 -2.52
CA ALA A 536 7.16 16.48 -3.56
C ALA A 536 6.85 17.86 -2.99
N VAL A 537 6.06 17.92 -1.92
CA VAL A 537 5.77 19.19 -1.24
C VAL A 537 7.06 19.76 -0.66
N ALA A 538 7.89 18.94 0.00
CA ALA A 538 9.19 19.36 0.54
C ALA A 538 10.06 20.04 -0.51
N ARG A 539 10.24 19.43 -1.71
CA ARG A 539 10.99 20.06 -2.82
C ARG A 539 10.42 21.42 -3.20
N VAL A 540 9.10 21.53 -3.31
CA VAL A 540 8.40 22.76 -3.72
C VAL A 540 8.55 23.87 -2.66
N VAL A 541 8.26 23.56 -1.40
CA VAL A 541 8.22 24.57 -0.31
C VAL A 541 9.61 24.99 0.15
N THR A 542 10.64 24.14 0.00
CA THR A 542 12.03 24.56 0.13
C THR A 542 12.37 25.61 -0.94
N GLY A 543 11.96 25.41 -2.20
CA GLY A 543 12.20 26.39 -3.26
C GLY A 543 11.40 27.69 -3.12
N TRP A 544 10.16 27.63 -2.64
CA TRP A 544 9.30 28.82 -2.51
C TRP A 544 9.56 29.62 -1.25
N TRP A 545 9.65 28.94 -0.11
CA TRP A 545 9.58 29.56 1.20
C TRP A 545 10.78 29.23 2.09
N ASN A 546 11.82 28.58 1.54
CA ASN A 546 12.95 28.09 2.29
C ASN A 546 12.51 27.29 3.54
N LEU A 547 11.38 26.58 3.41
CA LEU A 547 10.81 25.77 4.49
C LEU A 547 11.55 24.44 4.51
N GLY A 548 12.14 24.12 5.66
CA GLY A 548 12.91 22.90 5.86
C GLY A 548 12.04 21.66 6.02
N TYR A 549 12.68 20.52 5.81
CA TYR A 549 12.08 19.20 5.98
C TYR A 549 12.45 18.62 7.35
N GLY A 550 11.57 17.84 7.97
CA GLY A 550 11.75 17.29 9.32
C GLY A 550 11.49 18.31 10.43
N GLU A 551 10.60 19.28 10.21
CA GLU A 551 10.33 20.34 11.19
C GLU A 551 9.33 19.89 12.26
N CYS A 552 9.70 19.96 13.55
CA CYS A 552 8.80 19.60 14.66
C CYS A 552 8.09 20.76 15.36
N GLN A 553 8.25 21.99 14.87
CA GLN A 553 7.56 23.12 15.48
C GLN A 553 6.04 22.95 15.25
N GLY A 554 5.27 22.77 16.33
CA GLY A 554 3.82 22.51 16.29
C GLY A 554 3.39 21.07 16.61
N GLY A 555 4.31 20.12 16.84
CA GLY A 555 3.96 18.75 17.21
C GLY A 555 3.09 18.07 16.15
N ALA A 556 1.86 17.65 16.49
CA ALA A 556 0.86 17.11 15.56
C ALA A 556 0.52 18.07 14.42
N ASP A 557 0.75 19.37 14.63
CA ASP A 557 0.51 20.42 13.65
C ASP A 557 1.73 20.74 12.77
N ALA A 558 2.84 20.02 12.95
CA ALA A 558 3.98 20.05 12.03
C ALA A 558 3.52 19.78 10.59
N TRP A 559 4.06 20.56 9.64
CA TRP A 559 3.54 20.55 8.28
C TRP A 559 3.74 19.21 7.57
N ASP A 560 4.80 18.47 7.90
CA ASP A 560 5.24 17.23 7.23
C ASP A 560 4.93 15.94 8.02
N TRP A 561 4.32 16.06 9.20
CA TRP A 561 4.01 14.92 10.08
C TRP A 561 5.19 13.99 10.40
N SER A 562 6.43 14.49 10.40
CA SER A 562 7.57 13.70 10.87
C SER A 562 7.51 13.41 12.38
N CYS A 563 6.86 14.28 13.17
CA CYS A 563 6.91 14.20 14.63
C CYS A 563 5.69 13.47 15.21
N GLU A 564 5.86 12.73 16.31
CA GLU A 564 4.81 11.87 16.88
C GLU A 564 3.77 12.57 17.76
N GLN A 565 4.10 13.76 18.27
CA GLN A 565 3.31 14.44 19.32
C GLN A 565 1.88 14.69 18.89
#